data_AF-A0A7S0MKC9-F1
#
_entry.id   AF-A0A7S0MKC9-F1
#
_cell.length_a   1.000
_cell.length_b   1.000
_cell.length_c   1.000
_cell.angle_alpha   90.00
_cell.angle_beta   90.00
_cell.angle_gamma   90.00
#
_symmetry.space_group_name_H-M   'P 1'
#
loop_
_entity.id
_entity.type
_entity.pdbx_description
1 polymer ?
#
loop_
_entity_poly.entity_id
_entity_poly.type
_entity_poly.pdbx_seq_one_letter_code
_entity_poly.pdbx_strand_id
1 'polypeptide(L)'
;VLVGRRREGCRRSRSRGRPGPQTGGGCSGSRGGQRPDGLRHCFELNKALTRLGSADRIARFVAENVRSFDAVNVATACHLLAKMQSQARQWRGETQSRGQPCDERGDVRQAILALLARASVTVDSFKPQNVANLMWALA
;
A
#
# COMPACT_ATOMS: atom_id res chain seq x y z
N VAL A 1 -50.89 -15.60 25.36
CA VAL A 1 -49.95 -15.28 26.47
C VAL A 1 -48.79 -14.49 25.89
N LEU A 2 -48.65 -13.25 26.37
CA LEU A 2 -47.47 -12.35 26.37
C LEU A 2 -46.69 -12.09 25.06
N VAL A 3 -46.72 -10.82 24.60
CA VAL A 3 -45.61 -9.81 24.62
C VAL A 3 -44.72 -9.92 23.38
N GLY A 4 -44.58 -8.94 22.48
CA GLY A 4 -44.62 -7.48 22.60
C GLY A 4 -43.21 -6.93 22.80
N ARG A 5 -42.57 -6.33 21.78
CA ARG A 5 -41.60 -5.21 21.94
C ARG A 5 -41.05 -4.66 20.60
N ARG A 6 -41.38 -3.37 20.39
CA ARG A 6 -40.57 -2.23 19.89
C ARG A 6 -39.75 -2.33 18.60
N ARG A 7 -39.94 -1.32 17.73
CA ARG A 7 -39.07 -0.12 17.58
C ARG A 7 -39.83 0.93 16.76
N GLU A 8 -40.39 1.95 17.43
CA GLU A 8 -39.82 3.30 17.57
C GLU A 8 -39.80 4.09 16.25
N GLY A 9 -40.87 4.87 16.09
CA GLY A 9 -41.11 5.75 14.96
C GLY A 9 -40.19 6.97 14.95
N CYS A 10 -39.76 7.30 13.74
CA CYS A 10 -39.02 8.48 13.38
C CYS A 10 -39.86 9.75 13.65
N ARG A 11 -39.50 10.54 14.67
CA ARG A 11 -39.92 11.95 14.82
C ARG A 11 -38.69 12.84 14.75
N ARG A 12 -38.42 13.42 13.58
CA ARG A 12 -37.49 14.55 13.44
C ARG A 12 -38.29 15.85 13.55
N SER A 13 -38.32 16.43 14.75
CA SER A 13 -38.74 17.81 14.96
C SER A 13 -37.65 18.76 14.45
N ARG A 14 -38.04 19.65 13.53
CA ARG A 14 -37.24 20.79 13.07
C ARG A 14 -37.28 21.90 14.12
N SER A 15 -36.14 22.36 14.59
CA SER A 15 -36.01 23.68 15.21
C SER A 15 -34.97 24.49 14.43
N ARG A 16 -35.45 25.61 13.87
CA ARG A 16 -34.68 26.62 13.15
C ARG A 16 -34.03 27.54 14.19
N GLY A 17 -32.70 27.56 14.27
CA GLY A 17 -31.94 28.59 14.96
C GLY A 17 -31.22 29.47 13.94
N ARG A 18 -31.39 30.79 14.02
CA ARG A 18 -30.78 31.80 13.15
C ARG A 18 -29.27 31.94 13.43
N PRO A 19 -28.40 32.19 12.42
CA PRO A 19 -27.02 32.62 12.67
C PRO A 19 -26.93 34.15 12.78
N GLY A 20 -26.23 34.63 13.81
CA GLY A 20 -25.84 36.04 13.99
C GLY A 20 -24.46 36.35 13.36
N PRO A 21 -24.08 37.64 13.20
CA PRO A 21 -22.97 38.04 12.35
C PRO A 21 -21.61 38.08 13.09
N GLN A 22 -20.66 37.37 12.48
CA GLN A 22 -19.24 37.68 12.22
C GLN A 22 -18.55 38.81 13.03
N THR A 23 -17.61 38.41 13.87
CA THR A 23 -16.36 39.13 14.22
C THR A 23 -15.28 38.04 14.30
N GLY A 24 -14.24 38.03 13.47
CA GLY A 24 -13.10 38.95 13.54
C GLY A 24 -11.99 38.28 14.35
N GLY A 25 -11.02 37.64 13.69
CA GLY A 25 -9.89 37.01 14.38
C GLY A 25 -9.10 36.07 13.48
N GLY A 26 -8.28 36.65 12.60
CA GLY A 26 -7.33 35.90 11.80
C GLY A 26 -6.33 35.16 12.69
N CYS A 27 -6.20 33.87 12.46
CA CYS A 27 -4.97 33.12 12.69
C CYS A 27 -4.95 32.09 11.58
N SER A 28 -4.34 32.47 10.45
CA SER A 28 -3.86 31.54 9.43
C SER A 28 -2.77 30.68 10.06
N GLY A 29 -3.19 29.75 10.92
CA GLY A 29 -2.39 28.61 11.32
C GLY A 29 -2.40 27.66 10.13
N SER A 30 -1.66 28.03 9.07
CA SER A 30 -1.18 27.08 8.09
C SER A 30 -0.45 26.02 8.88
N ARG A 31 -1.14 24.93 9.22
CA ARG A 31 -0.54 23.68 9.68
C ARG A 31 0.16 23.03 8.49
N GLY A 32 1.04 23.78 7.84
CA GLY A 32 2.15 23.27 7.06
C GLY A 32 3.18 22.77 8.06
N GLY A 33 2.81 21.72 8.81
CA GLY A 33 3.81 20.84 9.36
C GLY A 33 4.51 20.25 8.14
N GLN A 34 5.65 20.81 7.77
CA GLN A 34 6.56 20.18 6.82
C GLN A 34 6.92 18.84 7.45
N ARG A 35 6.18 17.81 7.00
CA ARG A 35 6.50 16.42 7.33
C ARG A 35 7.94 16.22 6.87
N PRO A 36 8.81 15.60 7.68
CA PRO A 36 10.21 15.42 7.33
C PRO A 36 10.29 14.86 5.92
N ASP A 37 11.08 15.49 5.05
CA ASP A 37 11.03 15.28 3.60
C ASP A 37 11.17 13.80 3.20
N GLY A 38 11.86 12.99 4.02
CA GLY A 38 11.93 11.54 3.89
C GLY A 38 10.58 10.81 3.94
N LEU A 39 9.62 11.28 4.75
CA LEU A 39 8.28 10.68 4.85
C LEU A 39 7.44 10.97 3.60
N ARG A 40 7.66 12.13 2.96
CA ARG A 40 7.03 12.47 1.67
C ARG A 40 7.62 11.62 0.56
N HIS A 41 8.94 11.40 0.58
CA HIS A 41 9.63 10.55 -0.38
C HIS A 41 9.15 9.09 -0.31
N CYS A 42 9.09 8.48 0.89
CA CYS A 42 8.62 7.10 1.05
C CYS A 42 7.15 6.92 0.60
N PHE A 43 6.30 7.92 0.85
CA PHE A 43 4.92 7.92 0.39
C PHE A 43 4.81 7.97 -1.15
N GLU A 44 5.57 8.84 -1.82
CA GLU A 44 5.58 8.90 -3.28
C GLU A 44 6.14 7.62 -3.91
N LEU A 45 7.16 6.99 -3.30
CA LEU A 45 7.66 5.69 -3.73
C LEU A 45 6.58 4.59 -3.61
N ASN A 46 5.81 4.58 -2.52
CA ASN A 46 4.71 3.62 -2.35
C ASN A 46 3.60 3.82 -3.40
N LYS A 47 3.24 5.08 -3.62
CA LYS A 47 2.25 5.47 -4.63
C LYS A 47 2.71 5.16 -6.06
N ALA A 48 4.00 5.29 -6.35
CA ALA A 48 4.58 4.87 -7.62
C ALA A 48 4.48 3.35 -7.79
N LEU A 49 4.93 2.57 -6.79
CA LEU A 49 4.87 1.11 -6.79
C LEU A 49 3.47 0.57 -7.10
N THR A 50 2.43 1.10 -6.45
CA THR A 50 1.04 0.63 -6.61
C THR A 50 0.44 0.91 -7.99
N ARG A 51 1.04 1.82 -8.77
CA ARG A 51 0.62 2.11 -10.15
C ARG A 51 1.31 1.22 -11.18
N LEU A 52 2.40 0.54 -10.80
CA LEU A 52 3.13 -0.36 -11.69
C LEU A 52 2.32 -1.65 -11.85
N GLY A 53 1.74 -1.83 -13.03
CA GLY A 53 0.93 -3.00 -13.39
C GLY A 53 1.70 -4.18 -13.98
N SER A 54 3.03 -4.21 -13.86
CA SER A 54 3.88 -5.28 -14.42
C SER A 54 5.02 -5.65 -13.47
N ALA A 55 5.27 -6.95 -13.32
CA ALA A 55 6.30 -7.48 -12.44
C ALA A 55 7.71 -7.00 -12.83
N ASP A 56 7.98 -6.92 -14.13
CA ASP A 56 9.24 -6.41 -14.69
C ASP A 56 9.45 -4.92 -14.37
N ARG A 57 8.40 -4.10 -14.51
CA ARG A 57 8.47 -2.67 -14.14
C ARG A 57 8.67 -2.49 -12.64
N ILE A 58 8.02 -3.31 -11.83
CA ILE A 58 8.22 -3.32 -10.38
C ILE A 58 9.67 -3.71 -10.07
N ALA A 59 10.21 -4.75 -10.72
CA ALA A 59 11.58 -5.21 -10.51
C ALA A 59 12.62 -4.14 -10.84
N ARG A 60 12.49 -3.44 -11.99
CA ARG A 60 13.37 -2.31 -12.34
C ARG A 60 13.27 -1.17 -11.35
N PHE A 61 12.04 -0.77 -10.99
CA PHE A 61 11.82 0.30 -10.03
C PHE A 61 12.44 -0.01 -8.65
N VAL A 62 12.34 -1.27 -8.21
CA VAL A 62 13.00 -1.76 -7.00
C VAL A 62 14.52 -1.66 -7.14
N ALA A 63 15.11 -2.15 -8.23
CA ALA A 63 16.55 -2.11 -8.44
C ALA A 63 17.12 -0.67 -8.36
N GLU A 64 16.38 0.31 -8.88
CA GLU A 64 16.77 1.73 -8.85
C GLU A 64 16.60 2.39 -7.48
N ASN A 65 15.59 2.00 -6.69
CA ASN A 65 15.14 2.76 -5.52
C ASN A 65 15.26 2.02 -4.17
N VAL A 66 15.63 0.73 -4.16
CA VAL A 66 15.62 -0.13 -2.96
C VAL A 66 16.38 0.44 -1.76
N ARG A 67 17.45 1.21 -2.00
CA ARG A 67 18.24 1.84 -0.94
C ARG A 67 17.44 2.88 -0.15
N SER A 68 16.48 3.53 -0.79
CA SER A 68 15.61 4.55 -0.20
C SER A 68 14.32 3.98 0.39
N PHE A 69 14.06 2.68 0.24
CA PHE A 69 12.83 2.08 0.72
C PHE A 69 12.82 1.97 2.25
N ASP A 70 11.66 2.31 2.84
CA ASP A 70 11.33 1.97 4.21
C ASP A 70 10.64 0.59 4.32
N ALA A 71 10.33 0.17 5.53
CA ALA A 71 9.66 -1.11 5.80
C ALA A 71 8.32 -1.27 5.06
N VAL A 72 7.58 -0.18 4.84
CA VAL A 72 6.27 -0.21 4.16
C VAL A 72 6.47 -0.33 2.65
N ASN A 73 7.43 0.38 2.07
CA ASN A 73 7.80 0.24 0.66
C ASN A 73 8.27 -1.18 0.34
N VAL A 74 9.15 -1.75 1.17
CA VAL A 74 9.64 -3.13 1.02
C VAL A 74 8.48 -4.12 1.03
N ALA A 75 7.62 -4.06 2.07
CA ALA A 75 6.48 -4.96 2.18
C ALA A 75 5.49 -4.82 1.00
N THR A 76 5.27 -3.59 0.53
CA THR A 76 4.38 -3.34 -0.61
C THR A 76 4.96 -3.91 -1.91
N ALA A 77 6.25 -3.69 -2.18
CA ALA A 77 6.92 -4.23 -3.37
C ALA A 77 6.91 -5.76 -3.37
N CYS A 78 7.22 -6.40 -2.23
CA CYS A 78 7.14 -7.85 -2.08
C CYS A 78 5.74 -8.38 -2.39
N HIS A 79 4.69 -7.78 -1.80
CA HIS A 79 3.31 -8.17 -2.05
C HIS A 79 2.91 -8.04 -3.53
N LEU A 80 3.30 -6.95 -4.19
CA LEU A 80 2.96 -6.74 -5.60
C LEU A 80 3.61 -7.78 -6.51
N LEU A 81 4.88 -8.11 -6.28
CA LEU A 81 5.57 -9.18 -7.01
C LEU A 81 4.90 -10.54 -6.74
N ALA A 82 4.51 -10.83 -5.49
CA ALA A 82 3.79 -12.04 -5.10
C ALA A 82 2.46 -12.20 -5.85
N LYS A 83 1.66 -11.12 -5.84
CA LYS A 83 0.34 -11.07 -6.47
C LYS A 83 0.41 -11.31 -7.97
N MET A 84 1.46 -10.82 -8.64
CA MET A 84 1.62 -11.04 -10.07
C MET A 84 2.10 -12.46 -10.38
N GLN A 85 2.89 -13.08 -9.50
CA GLN A 85 3.21 -14.50 -9.63
C GLN A 85 1.98 -15.39 -9.45
N SER A 86 1.08 -15.08 -8.51
CA SER A 86 -0.15 -15.85 -8.33
C SER A 86 -1.12 -15.69 -9.49
N GLN A 87 -1.26 -14.49 -10.05
CA GLN A 87 -2.05 -14.24 -11.27
C GLN A 87 -1.45 -14.95 -12.50
N ALA A 88 -0.12 -14.97 -12.63
CA ALA A 88 0.56 -15.71 -13.70
C ALA A 88 0.49 -17.24 -13.53
N ARG A 89 0.39 -17.74 -12.29
CA ARG A 89 0.16 -19.17 -12.00
C ARG A 89 -1.30 -19.57 -12.21
N GLN A 90 -2.24 -18.70 -11.86
CA GLN A 90 -3.69 -18.93 -12.04
C GLN A 90 -4.07 -19.03 -13.52
N TRP A 91 -3.41 -18.26 -14.40
CA TRP A 91 -3.61 -18.37 -15.85
C TRP A 91 -2.80 -19.49 -16.51
N ARG A 92 -1.84 -20.10 -15.80
CA ARG A 92 -1.03 -21.25 -16.28
C ARG A 92 -1.77 -22.60 -16.20
N GLY A 93 -3.10 -22.57 -16.33
CA GLY A 93 -3.94 -23.76 -16.43
C GLY A 93 -3.95 -24.38 -17.83
N GLU A 94 -3.62 -23.65 -18.89
CA GLU A 94 -3.60 -24.15 -20.26
C GLU A 94 -2.62 -23.32 -21.10
N THR A 95 -1.91 -23.96 -22.03
CA THR A 95 -0.87 -23.41 -22.92
C THR A 95 0.49 -23.04 -22.28
N GLN A 96 1.15 -24.07 -21.74
CA GLN A 96 2.61 -24.11 -21.70
C GLN A 96 3.15 -24.23 -23.14
N SER A 97 3.27 -23.13 -23.87
CA SER A 97 4.10 -23.06 -25.07
C SER A 97 5.49 -22.57 -24.68
N ARG A 98 6.49 -23.40 -25.01
CA ARG A 98 7.91 -23.16 -24.79
C ARG A 98 8.33 -21.82 -25.42
N GLY A 99 9.14 -21.07 -24.69
CA GLY A 99 10.04 -20.07 -25.29
C GLY A 99 9.86 -18.66 -24.76
N GLN A 100 10.32 -18.40 -23.53
CA GLN A 100 10.87 -17.09 -23.19
C GLN A 100 11.97 -17.26 -22.11
N PRO A 101 13.21 -17.58 -22.52
CA PRO A 101 14.42 -17.18 -21.83
C PRO A 101 14.91 -15.88 -22.51
N CYS A 102 15.29 -14.79 -21.86
CA CYS A 102 16.19 -14.58 -20.73
C CYS A 102 15.87 -13.21 -20.12
N ASP A 103 16.42 -12.90 -18.94
CA ASP A 103 16.33 -11.61 -18.21
C ASP A 103 15.09 -11.34 -17.35
N GLU A 104 13.84 -11.47 -17.81
CA GLU A 104 12.67 -11.03 -16.99
C GLU A 104 12.54 -11.76 -15.62
N ARG A 105 12.78 -13.08 -15.60
CA ARG A 105 12.76 -13.88 -14.37
C ARG A 105 13.99 -13.64 -13.52
N GLY A 106 15.11 -13.31 -14.15
CA GLY A 106 16.35 -12.94 -13.48
C GLY A 106 16.16 -11.63 -12.72
N ASP A 107 15.63 -10.61 -13.39
CA ASP A 107 15.39 -9.29 -12.83
C ASP A 107 14.42 -9.33 -11.65
N VAL A 108 13.31 -10.06 -11.78
CA VAL A 108 12.37 -10.26 -10.67
C VAL A 108 13.04 -10.98 -9.50
N ARG A 109 13.85 -12.01 -9.75
CA ARG A 109 14.57 -12.73 -8.70
C ARG A 109 15.60 -11.83 -8.00
N GLN A 110 16.35 -11.03 -8.75
CA GLN A 110 17.33 -10.10 -8.19
C GLN A 110 16.64 -8.98 -7.39
N ALA A 111 15.51 -8.46 -7.87
CA ALA A 111 14.71 -7.51 -7.13
C ALA A 111 14.20 -8.09 -5.80
N ILE A 112 13.75 -9.35 -5.78
CA ILE A 112 13.36 -10.04 -4.53
C ILE A 112 14.55 -10.16 -3.58
N LEU A 113 15.73 -10.56 -4.06
CA LEU A 113 16.93 -10.65 -3.23
C LEU A 113 17.33 -9.29 -2.64
N ALA A 114 17.27 -8.23 -3.45
CA ALA A 114 17.52 -6.87 -2.97
C ALA A 114 16.50 -6.41 -1.92
N LEU A 115 15.21 -6.73 -2.11
CA LEU A 115 14.16 -6.44 -1.14
C LEU A 115 14.37 -7.20 0.18
N LEU A 116 14.80 -8.46 0.12
CA LEU A 116 15.10 -9.24 1.32
C LEU A 116 16.30 -8.68 2.09
N ALA A 117 17.37 -8.30 1.38
CA ALA A 117 18.51 -7.62 1.99
C ALA A 117 18.12 -6.26 2.60
N ARG A 118 17.18 -5.55 1.99
CA ARG A 118 16.65 -4.31 2.58
C ARG A 118 15.72 -4.58 3.76
N ALA A 119 14.93 -5.64 3.71
CA ALA A 119 14.03 -6.07 4.78
C ALA A 119 14.81 -6.38 6.05
N SER A 120 15.96 -7.08 5.94
CA SER A 120 16.79 -7.38 7.11
C SER A 120 17.33 -6.14 7.82
N VAL A 121 17.56 -5.05 7.09
CA VAL A 121 18.03 -3.77 7.67
C VAL A 121 16.88 -2.93 8.23
N THR A 122 15.64 -3.17 7.79
CA THR A 122 14.46 -2.39 8.19
C THR A 122 13.51 -3.17 9.11
N VAL A 123 13.92 -4.36 9.55
CA VAL A 123 13.09 -5.33 10.27
C VAL A 123 12.52 -4.77 11.58
N ASP A 124 13.29 -3.93 12.28
CA ASP A 124 12.86 -3.32 13.55
C ASP A 124 11.68 -2.35 13.38
N SER A 125 11.43 -1.88 12.15
CA SER A 125 10.32 -1.00 11.81
C SER A 125 9.10 -1.75 11.24
N PHE A 126 9.13 -3.09 11.20
CA PHE A 126 8.04 -3.88 10.64
C PHE A 126 6.86 -3.94 11.61
N LYS A 127 5.68 -3.62 11.09
CA LYS A 127 4.41 -3.93 11.75
C LYS A 127 3.98 -5.34 11.37
N PRO A 128 3.08 -5.98 12.14
CA PRO A 128 2.58 -7.33 11.83
C PRO A 128 2.08 -7.50 10.38
N GLN A 129 1.45 -6.47 9.81
CA GLN A 129 1.01 -6.48 8.41
C GLN A 129 2.17 -6.57 7.40
N ASN A 130 3.31 -5.92 7.68
CA ASN A 130 4.49 -5.97 6.81
C ASN A 130 5.08 -7.38 6.76
N VAL A 131 5.09 -8.08 7.90
CA VAL A 131 5.53 -9.47 8.01
C VAL A 131 4.61 -10.39 7.21
N ALA A 132 3.29 -10.24 7.36
CA ALA A 132 2.31 -11.02 6.59
C ALA A 132 2.48 -10.85 5.07
N ASN A 133 2.70 -9.60 4.62
CA ASN A 133 2.94 -9.30 3.21
C ASN A 133 4.25 -9.93 2.69
N LEU A 134 5.30 -9.94 3.51
CA LEU A 134 6.56 -10.58 3.16
C LEU A 134 6.41 -12.09 3.07
N MET A 135 5.71 -12.73 4.02
CA MET A 135 5.45 -14.16 4.00
C MET A 135 4.67 -14.57 2.74
N TRP A 136 3.67 -13.79 2.35
CA TRP A 136 2.92 -14.07 1.12
C TRP A 136 3.79 -13.99 -0.14
N ALA A 137 4.84 -13.17 -0.14
CA ALA A 137 5.77 -13.10 -1.26
C ALA A 137 6.73 -14.27 -1.37
N LEU A 138 6.95 -15.01 -0.29
CA LEU A 138 7.88 -16.13 -0.23
C LEU A 138 7.21 -17.51 -0.36
N ALA A 139 5.89 -17.59 -0.22
CA ALA A 139 5.10 -18.83 -0.34
C ALA A 139 4.92 -19.25 -1.81
#